data_AF-A0A963HC55-F1
#
_entry.id   AF-A0A963HC55-F1
#
_cell.length_a   1.000
_cell.length_b   1.000
_cell.length_c   1.000
_cell.angle_alpha   90.00
_cell.angle_beta   90.00
_cell.angle_gamma   90.00
#
_symmetry.space_group_name_H-M   'P 1'
#
loop_
_entity.id
_entity.type
_entity.pdbx_description
1 polymer ?
#
loop_
_entity_poly.entity_id
_entity_poly.type
_entity_poly.pdbx_seq_one_letter_code
_entity_poly.pdbx_strand_id
1 'polypeptide(L)' 'PPWRRRSADIDGTHRRRHADSAPALDVGCIWSAARAIGLCGDWLNGGKVEGAWRSGRQLARAVIDSTNDRWPRP' A
#
# COMPACT_ATOMS: atom_id res chain seq x y z
N PRO A 1 -27.94 25.91 -35.72
CA PRO A 1 -26.62 26.08 -36.38
C PRO A 1 -25.84 24.75 -36.46
N PRO A 2 -25.14 24.47 -37.58
CA PRO A 2 -24.51 23.19 -37.86
C PRO A 2 -23.22 22.88 -37.05
N TRP A 3 -22.90 23.64 -36.00
CA TRP A 3 -21.63 23.49 -35.26
C TRP A 3 -21.73 22.80 -33.88
N ARG A 4 -22.90 22.37 -33.41
CA ARG A 4 -22.98 21.53 -32.20
C ARG A 4 -22.64 20.07 -32.55
N ARG A 5 -21.35 19.70 -32.53
CA ARG A 5 -20.99 18.31 -32.20
C ARG A 5 -21.44 18.08 -30.76
N ARG A 6 -22.32 17.10 -30.56
CA ARG A 6 -22.64 16.60 -29.22
C ARG A 6 -21.36 15.94 -28.68
N SER A 7 -20.81 16.46 -27.59
CA SER A 7 -19.73 15.78 -26.83
C SER A 7 -20.31 14.65 -25.98
N ALA A 8 -21.07 13.76 -26.63
CA ALA A 8 -21.60 12.53 -26.07
C ALA A 8 -20.97 11.44 -26.96
N ASP A 9 -20.12 10.52 -26.52
CA ASP A 9 -20.08 9.81 -25.25
C ASP A 9 -18.65 9.30 -24.98
N ILE A 10 -18.03 9.67 -23.86
CA ILE A 10 -16.87 8.95 -23.31
C ILE A 10 -17.37 8.28 -22.03
N ASP A 11 -17.65 6.98 -22.11
CA ASP A 11 -17.97 6.16 -20.93
C ASP A 11 -16.82 5.18 -20.67
N GLY A 12 -16.41 5.10 -19.40
CA GLY A 12 -15.30 4.29 -18.93
C GLY A 12 -15.68 3.62 -17.62
N THR A 13 -16.00 2.32 -17.69
CA THR A 13 -16.30 1.53 -16.50
C THR A 13 -15.09 0.71 -16.06
N HIS A 14 -14.75 0.79 -14.77
CA HIS A 14 -13.68 -0.01 -14.16
C HIS A 14 -14.22 -0.80 -12.96
N ARG A 15 -13.99 -2.13 -12.96
CA ARG A 15 -14.29 -3.01 -11.81
C ARG A 15 -13.01 -3.23 -10.99
N ARG A 16 -13.02 -2.82 -9.73
CA ARG A 16 -11.95 -3.14 -8.77
C ARG A 16 -12.46 -4.15 -7.74
N ARG A 17 -11.98 -5.40 -7.81
CA ARG A 17 -12.36 -6.47 -6.87
C ARG A 17 -11.87 -6.21 -5.44
N HIS A 18 -10.75 -5.52 -5.30
CA HIS A 18 -10.10 -5.22 -4.01
C HIS A 18 -9.90 -3.70 -3.88
N ALA A 19 -10.94 -2.93 -4.16
CA ALA A 19 -10.89 -1.47 -4.06
C ALA A 19 -10.81 -0.98 -2.62
N ASP A 20 -11.37 -1.77 -1.70
CA ASP A 20 -11.38 -1.53 -0.29
C ASP A 20 -11.01 -2.84 0.41
N SER A 21 -10.44 -2.70 1.60
CA SER A 21 -10.05 -3.80 2.45
C SER A 21 -11.13 -4.03 3.52
N ALA A 22 -11.15 -5.21 4.13
CA ALA A 22 -11.84 -5.41 5.40
C ALA A 22 -11.26 -4.45 6.46
N PRO A 23 -11.88 -4.27 7.64
CA PRO A 23 -11.30 -3.43 8.69
C PRO A 23 -9.82 -3.76 8.90
N ALA A 24 -8.99 -2.72 8.95
CA ALA A 24 -7.55 -2.90 8.98
C ALA A 24 -7.15 -3.69 10.23
N LEU A 25 -6.14 -4.54 10.08
CA LEU A 25 -5.60 -5.33 11.19
C LEU A 25 -4.90 -4.48 12.25
N ASP A 26 -4.55 -3.23 11.92
CA ASP A 26 -3.85 -2.26 12.77
C ASP A 26 -2.57 -2.79 13.44
N VAL A 27 -1.93 -3.76 12.79
CA VAL A 27 -0.62 -4.31 13.18
C VAL A 27 0.56 -3.51 12.61
N GLY A 28 0.30 -2.52 11.76
CA GLY A 28 1.31 -1.65 11.18
C GLY A 28 2.01 -2.30 9.98
N CYS A 29 2.87 -3.29 10.22
CA CYS A 29 3.51 -4.10 9.18
C CYS A 29 3.87 -5.49 9.72
N ILE A 30 4.12 -6.45 8.83
CA ILE A 30 4.63 -7.77 9.21
C ILE A 30 6.05 -7.90 8.69
N TRP A 31 7.00 -8.28 9.54
CA TRP A 31 8.39 -8.52 9.17
C TRP A 31 8.88 -9.87 9.67
N SER A 32 9.45 -10.66 8.78
CA SER A 32 10.10 -11.93 9.08
C SER A 32 11.60 -11.81 8.79
N ALA A 33 12.38 -11.40 9.79
CA ALA A 33 13.83 -11.19 9.68
C ALA A 33 14.61 -12.44 9.24
N ALA A 34 14.18 -13.64 9.68
CA ALA A 34 14.81 -14.90 9.30
C ALA A 34 14.77 -15.14 7.78
N ARG A 35 13.64 -14.78 7.15
CA ARG A 35 13.38 -14.94 5.71
C ARG A 35 13.67 -13.70 4.88
N ALA A 36 13.95 -12.56 5.52
CA ALA A 36 14.04 -11.25 4.90
C ALA A 36 12.81 -10.89 4.04
N ILE A 37 11.61 -11.24 4.51
CA ILE A 37 10.33 -10.97 3.82
C ILE A 37 9.42 -10.17 4.75
N GLY A 38 8.71 -9.20 4.20
CA GLY A 38 7.69 -8.46 4.93
C GLY A 38 6.50 -8.05 4.07
N LEU A 39 5.44 -7.64 4.76
CA LEU A 39 4.17 -7.21 4.20
C LEU A 39 3.82 -5.82 4.72
N CYS A 40 3.41 -4.95 3.81
CA CYS A 40 2.85 -3.63 4.10
C CYS A 40 1.67 -3.38 3.16
N GLY A 41 0.72 -2.55 3.58
CA GLY A 41 -0.51 -2.27 2.87
C GLY A 41 -1.48 -1.47 3.72
N ASP A 42 -2.51 -0.91 3.09
CA ASP A 42 -3.61 -0.21 3.76
C ASP A 42 -4.33 -1.13 4.75
N TRP A 43 -4.54 -2.40 4.38
CA TRP A 43 -5.23 -3.38 5.22
C TRP A 43 -4.46 -3.76 6.50
N LEU A 44 -3.18 -3.37 6.62
CA LEU A 44 -2.38 -3.59 7.83
C LEU A 44 -2.40 -2.39 8.77
N ASN A 45 -2.91 -1.24 8.34
CA ASN A 45 -2.87 0.00 9.12
C ASN A 45 -3.95 0.97 8.63
N GLY A 46 -5.09 1.10 9.30
CA GLY A 46 -6.09 2.15 9.02
C GLY A 46 -6.86 2.12 7.68
N GLY A 47 -6.61 1.19 6.76
CA GLY A 47 -7.50 0.89 5.60
C GLY A 47 -7.63 2.00 4.55
N LYS A 48 -6.68 2.95 4.52
CA LYS A 48 -6.66 4.09 3.58
C LYS A 48 -5.24 4.34 3.05
N VAL A 49 -5.12 5.30 2.14
CA VAL A 49 -3.82 5.70 1.55
C VAL A 49 -2.78 6.04 2.62
N GLU A 50 -3.18 6.79 3.65
CA GLU A 50 -2.29 7.11 4.78
C GLU A 50 -1.80 5.84 5.48
N GLY A 51 -2.69 4.89 5.65
CA GLY A 51 -2.41 3.56 6.15
C GLY A 51 -1.35 2.78 5.37
N ALA A 52 -1.51 2.73 4.05
CA ALA A 52 -0.54 2.12 3.15
C ALA A 52 0.84 2.81 3.25
N TRP A 53 0.85 4.13 3.34
CA TRP A 53 2.11 4.87 3.48
C TRP A 53 2.79 4.59 4.83
N ARG A 54 2.03 4.65 5.94
CA ARG A 54 2.56 4.39 7.29
C ARG A 54 3.06 2.96 7.43
N SER A 55 2.31 1.96 6.96
CA SER A 55 2.74 0.56 6.98
C SER A 55 4.02 0.32 6.19
N GLY A 56 4.16 0.93 5.00
CA GLY A 56 5.37 0.85 4.20
C GLY A 56 6.60 1.45 4.91
N ARG A 57 6.43 2.60 5.57
CA ARG A 57 7.52 3.21 6.35
C ARG A 57 7.95 2.38 7.53
N GLN A 58 7.00 1.76 8.23
CA GLN A 58 7.32 0.86 9.35
C GLN A 58 8.08 -0.37 8.86
N LEU A 59 7.65 -0.98 7.75
CA LEU A 59 8.36 -2.12 7.18
C LEU A 59 9.79 -1.75 6.76
N ALA A 60 9.97 -0.61 6.08
CA ALA A 60 11.30 -0.15 5.69
C ALA A 60 12.22 0.06 6.91
N ARG A 61 11.68 0.58 8.02
CA ARG A 61 12.43 0.71 9.28
C ARG A 61 12.86 -0.65 9.81
N ALA A 62 11.94 -1.62 9.88
CA ALA A 62 12.24 -2.98 10.35
C ALA A 62 13.31 -3.68 9.48
N VAL A 63 13.28 -3.45 8.16
CA VAL A 63 14.32 -3.94 7.24
C VAL A 63 15.67 -3.32 7.58
N ILE A 64 15.75 -1.98 7.66
CA ILE A 64 17.01 -1.26 7.96
C ILE A 64 17.61 -1.73 9.29
N ASP A 65 16.78 -1.79 10.33
CA ASP A 65 17.21 -2.19 11.67
C ASP A 65 17.72 -3.64 11.65
N SER A 66 17.01 -4.57 11.00
CA SER A 66 17.45 -5.97 10.89
C SER A 66 18.71 -6.15 10.01
N THR A 67 18.94 -5.24 9.07
CA THR A 67 20.15 -5.26 8.24
C THR A 67 21.35 -4.84 9.07
N ASN A 68 21.20 -3.86 9.96
CA ASN A 68 22.26 -3.47 10.89
C ASN A 68 22.60 -4.62 11.86
N ASP A 69 21.62 -5.41 12.31
CA ASP A 69 21.88 -6.57 13.17
C ASP A 69 22.62 -7.69 12.42
N ARG A 70 22.22 -7.95 11.17
CA ARG A 70 22.83 -8.99 10.33
C ARG A 70 24.18 -8.59 9.76
N TRP A 71 24.38 -7.29 9.52
CA TRP A 71 25.59 -6.70 8.96
C TRP A 71 25.85 -5.35 9.64
N PRO A 72 26.59 -5.35 10.77
CA PRO A 72 26.91 -4.12 11.46
C PRO A 72 27.76 -3.25 10.53
N ARG A 73 27.34 -2.00 10.35
CA ARG A 73 28.17 -1.02 9.65
C ARG A 73 29.43 -0.77 10.49
N PRO A 74 30.60 -0.59 9.86
CA PRO A 74 31.84 -0.29 10.58
C PRO A 74 31.74 1.00 11.39
#